data_AF-A0A8B6LUM5-F1
#
_entry.id   AF-A0A8B6LUM5-F1
#
_cell.length_a   1.000
_cell.length_b   1.000
_cell.length_c   1.000
_cell.angle_alpha   90.00
_cell.angle_beta   90.00
_cell.angle_gamma   90.00
#
_symmetry.space_group_name_H-M   'P 1'
#
loop_
_entity.id
_entity.type
_entity.pdbx_description
1 polymer ?
#
loop_
_entity_poly.entity_id
_entity_poly.type
_entity_poly.pdbx_seq_one_letter_code
_entity_poly.pdbx_strand_id
1 'polypeptide(L)' 'MKLKKITLREPVERLAVSVKKSTADLVEAYRQEYKAAHGVEIETSALVETILKEFITSDKDFMKKYEASKAGA' A
#
# COMPACT_ATOMS: atom_id res chain seq x y z
N MET A 1 24.35 10.19 25.22
CA MET A 1 23.85 10.94 24.04
C MET A 1 22.41 10.52 23.78
N LYS A 2 21.43 11.45 23.79
CA LYS A 2 20.02 11.13 23.49
C LYS A 2 19.85 11.07 21.97
N LEU A 3 19.64 9.88 21.41
CA LEU A 3 19.26 9.69 20.02
C LEU A 3 17.91 10.40 19.81
N LYS A 4 17.93 11.56 19.13
CA LYS A 4 16.71 12.19 18.62
C LYS A 4 16.10 11.19 17.64
N LYS A 5 14.97 10.57 18.00
CA LYS A 5 14.16 9.81 17.06
C LYS A 5 13.70 10.78 15.97
N ILE A 6 14.41 10.80 14.85
CA ILE A 6 13.93 11.43 13.62
C ILE A 6 12.85 10.49 13.09
N THR A 7 11.62 10.64 13.58
CA THR A 7 10.46 10.06 12.92
C THR A 7 10.20 10.87 11.66
N LEU A 8 10.94 10.56 10.59
CA LEU A 8 10.54 10.91 9.23
C LEU A 8 9.22 10.17 8.97
N ARG A 9 8.10 10.86 9.22
CA ARG A 9 6.79 10.37 8.82
C ARG A 9 6.62 10.77 7.36
N GLU A 10 6.48 9.78 6.48
CA GLU A 10 6.10 10.05 5.10
C GLU A 10 4.73 10.74 5.08
N PRO A 11 4.55 11.79 4.25
CA PRO A 11 3.27 12.47 4.14
C PRO A 11 2.22 11.50 3.58
N VAL A 12 1.07 11.42 4.23
CA VAL A 12 -0.07 10.63 3.77
C VAL A 12 -0.91 11.46 2.82
N GLU A 13 -1.04 11.03 1.57
CA GLU A 13 -1.92 11.63 0.58
C GLU A 13 -3.19 10.81 0.40
N ARG A 14 -4.34 11.49 0.24
CA ARG A 14 -5.62 10.82 -0.01
C ARG A 14 -5.80 10.59 -1.50
N LEU A 15 -5.95 9.33 -1.88
CA LEU A 15 -6.36 8.93 -3.23
C LEU A 15 -7.84 8.52 -3.22
N ALA A 16 -8.69 9.28 -3.92
CA ALA A 16 -10.12 8.98 -4.01
C ALA A 16 -10.37 7.96 -5.15
N VAL A 17 -10.57 6.69 -4.79
CA VAL A 17 -10.81 5.61 -5.76
C VAL A 17 -12.16 4.95 -5.47
N SER A 18 -12.96 4.77 -6.51
CA SER A 18 -14.16 3.94 -6.47
C SER A 18 -13.86 2.57 -7.08
N VAL A 19 -14.20 1.50 -6.36
CA VAL A 19 -14.10 0.12 -6.86
C VAL A 19 -15.49 -0.49 -7.00
N LYS A 20 -15.60 -1.54 -7.82
CA LYS A 20 -16.85 -2.31 -7.92
C LYS A 20 -17.17 -2.95 -6.57
N LYS A 21 -18.46 -3.07 -6.25
CA LYS A 21 -18.93 -3.70 -5.01
C LYS A 21 -18.34 -5.10 -4.81
N SER A 22 -18.34 -5.93 -5.86
CA SER A 22 -17.76 -7.28 -5.80
C SER A 22 -16.29 -7.29 -5.39
N THR A 23 -15.51 -6.28 -5.78
CA THR A 23 -14.11 -6.15 -5.37
C THR A 23 -13.99 -5.71 -3.92
N ALA A 24 -14.82 -4.76 -3.47
CA ALA A 24 -14.87 -4.34 -2.08
C ALA A 24 -15.26 -5.49 -1.14
N ASP A 25 -16.25 -6.29 -1.53
CA ASP A 25 -16.70 -7.47 -0.78
C ASP A 25 -15.56 -8.50 -0.64
N LEU A 26 -14.76 -8.71 -1.69
CA LEU A 26 -13.59 -9.61 -1.64
C LEU A 26 -12.49 -9.09 -0.72
N VAL A 27 -12.21 -7.79 -0.75
CA VAL A 27 -11.22 -7.17 0.15
C VAL A 27 -11.64 -7.34 1.60
N GLU A 28 -12.92 -7.13 1.90
CA GLU A 28 -13.44 -7.29 3.26
C GLU A 28 -13.41 -8.77 3.71
N ALA A 29 -13.83 -9.70 2.85
CA ALA A 29 -13.74 -11.13 3.14
C ALA A 29 -12.29 -11.55 3.44
N TYR A 30 -11.33 -11.09 2.63
CA TYR A 30 -9.90 -11.36 2.87
C TYR A 30 -9.43 -10.87 4.24
N ARG A 31 -9.82 -9.65 4.63
CA ARG A 31 -9.45 -9.09 5.94
C ARG A 31 -10.00 -9.91 7.09
N GLN A 32 -11.25 -10.35 6.99
CA GLN A 32 -11.91 -11.17 8.00
C GLN A 32 -11.22 -12.53 8.16
N GLU A 33 -10.93 -13.20 7.05
CA GLU A 33 -10.20 -14.48 7.04
C GLU A 33 -8.78 -14.33 7.59
N TYR A 34 -8.06 -13.27 7.20
CA TYR A 34 -6.72 -13.00 7.73
C TYR A 34 -6.75 -12.79 9.25
N LYS A 35 -7.72 -12.01 9.74
CA LYS A 35 -7.91 -11.79 11.18
C LYS A 35 -8.27 -13.09 11.90
N ALA A 36 -9.11 -13.93 11.31
CA ALA A 36 -9.45 -15.23 11.88
C ALA A 36 -8.24 -16.18 11.96
N ALA A 37 -7.40 -16.21 10.92
CA ALA A 37 -6.23 -17.08 10.84
C ALA A 37 -5.04 -16.60 11.69
N HIS A 38 -4.82 -15.29 11.78
CA HIS A 38 -3.61 -14.73 12.39
C HIS A 38 -3.86 -13.93 13.68
N GLY A 39 -5.12 -13.66 14.03
CA GLY A 39 -5.50 -12.83 15.17
C GLY A 39 -5.15 -11.35 15.00
N VAL A 40 -4.71 -10.94 13.81
CA VAL A 40 -4.25 -9.58 13.50
C VAL A 40 -5.26 -8.91 12.58
N GLU A 41 -5.69 -7.72 12.96
CA GLU A 41 -6.53 -6.88 12.11
C GLU A 41 -5.66 -6.03 11.19
N ILE A 42 -5.95 -6.10 9.89
CA ILE A 42 -5.31 -5.24 8.88
C ILE A 42 -6.30 -4.14 8.52
N GLU A 43 -5.87 -2.87 8.57
CA GLU A 43 -6.64 -1.74 8.06
C GLU A 43 -6.82 -1.82 6.54
N THR A 44 -8.03 -1.53 6.03
CA THR A 44 -8.31 -1.59 4.59
C THR A 44 -7.37 -0.71 3.78
N SER A 45 -7.05 0.48 4.28
CA SER A 45 -6.11 1.41 3.62
C SER A 45 -4.71 0.79 3.51
N ALA A 46 -4.20 0.20 4.59
CA ALA A 46 -2.88 -0.44 4.60
C ALA A 46 -2.82 -1.66 3.68
N LEU A 47 -3.91 -2.46 3.64
CA LEU A 47 -4.03 -3.59 2.72
C LEU A 47 -4.01 -3.13 1.26
N VAL A 48 -4.85 -2.16 0.91
CA VAL A 48 -4.94 -1.63 -0.46
C VAL A 48 -3.63 -0.99 -0.87
N GLU A 49 -2.98 -0.21 0.01
CA GLU A 49 -1.66 0.36 -0.25
C GLU A 49 -0.62 -0.71 -0.54
N THR A 50 -0.59 -1.79 0.27
CA THR A 50 0.34 -2.91 0.08
C THR A 50 0.11 -3.59 -1.28
N ILE A 51 -1.14 -3.92 -1.61
CA ILE A 51 -1.51 -4.53 -2.89
C ILE A 51 -1.10 -3.66 -4.07
N LEU A 52 -1.41 -2.36 -4.02
CA LEU A 52 -1.06 -1.42 -5.08
C LEU A 52 0.45 -1.31 -5.25
N LYS A 53 1.19 -1.22 -4.14
CA LYS A 53 2.65 -1.11 -4.16
C LYS A 53 3.29 -2.38 -4.72
N GLU A 54 2.85 -3.55 -4.31
CA GLU A 54 3.33 -4.83 -4.85
C GLU A 54 3.05 -4.94 -6.35
N PHE A 55 1.83 -4.60 -6.78
CA PHE A 55 1.47 -4.63 -8.19
C PHE A 55 2.34 -3.68 -9.02
N ILE A 56 2.47 -2.42 -8.61
CA ILE A 56 3.24 -1.40 -9.35
C ILE A 56 4.74 -1.76 -9.38
N THR A 57 5.30 -2.17 -8.24
CA THR A 57 6.73 -2.52 -8.15
C THR A 57 7.07 -3.82 -8.87
N SER A 58 6.09 -4.70 -9.10
CA SER A 58 6.26 -5.90 -9.92
C SER A 58 6.38 -5.61 -11.41
N ASP A 59 5.85 -4.46 -11.87
CA ASP A 59 5.99 -4.01 -13.26
C ASP A 59 7.39 -3.41 -13.49
N LYS A 60 8.30 -4.28 -13.92
CA LYS A 60 9.72 -3.93 -14.16
C LYS A 60 9.89 -2.85 -15.23
N ASP A 61 9.07 -2.87 -16.27
CA ASP A 61 9.17 -1.91 -17.38
C ASP A 61 8.73 -0.52 -16.94
N PHE A 62 7.63 -0.46 -16.18
CA PHE A 62 7.19 0.77 -15.53
C PHE A 62 8.26 1.31 -14.57
N MET A 63 8.75 0.47 -13.65
CA MET A 63 9.72 0.90 -12.63
C MET A 63 11.02 1.42 -13.26
N LYS A 64 11.53 0.75 -14.30
CA LYS A 64 12.73 1.23 -15.03
C LYS A 64 12.53 2.63 -15.61
N LYS A 65 11.35 2.91 -16.20
CA LYS A 65 11.03 4.23 -16.75
C LYS A 65 10.84 5.27 -15.64
N TYR A 66 10.18 4.90 -14.54
CA TYR A 66 9.97 5.76 -13.39
C TYR A 66 11.29 6.21 -12.77
N GLU A 67 12.21 5.28 -12.52
CA GLU A 67 13.54 5.57 -11.96
C GLU A 67 14.37 6.46 -12.89
N ALA A 68 14.38 6.17 -14.20
CA ALA A 68 15.06 7.01 -15.19
C ALA A 68 14.50 8.45 -15.21
N SER A 69 13.18 8.61 -15.05
CA SER A 69 12.55 9.94 -14.98
C SER A 69 12.88 10.71 -13.70
N LYS A 70 13.16 10.00 -12.60
CA LYS A 70 13.56 10.59 -11.31
C LYS A 70 15.04 10.95 -11.25
N ALA A 71 15.89 10.25 -12.00
CA ALA A 71 17.33 10.53 -12.05
C ALA A 71 17.70 11.73 -12.95
N GLY A 72 16.79 12.14 -13.84
CA GLY A 72 16.97 13.28 -14.75
C GLY A 72 16.24 14.56 -14.33
N ALA A 73 15.58 14.58 -13.16
CA ALA A 73 14.87 15.72 -12.57
C ALA A 73 15.61 16.23 -11.33
#